data_AF-A0A7W7RFZ5-F1
#
_entry.id   AF-A0A7W7RFZ5-F1
#
_cell.length_a   1.000
_cell.length_b   1.000
_cell.length_c   1.000
_cell.angle_alpha   90.00
_cell.angle_beta   90.00
_cell.angle_gamma   90.00
#
_symmetry.space_group_name_H-M   'P 1'
#
loop_
_entity.id
_entity.type
_entity.pdbx_description
1 polymer ?
#
loop_
_entity_poly.entity_id
_entity_poly.type
_entity_poly.pdbx_seq_one_letter_code
_entity_poly.pdbx_strand_id
1 'polypeptide(L)'
;MTEPEKIEQFRRTLAQDGYHLAVAESPGSVVVTITADPESCNDCLAPKAVLRGMLAPALGVPPEDIELRYPGEAGEDTEGKNT
;
A
#
# COMPACT_ATOMS: atom_id res chain seq x y z
N MET A 1 0.16 -19.85 2.96
CA MET A 1 0.81 -18.97 3.94
C MET A 1 -0.30 -18.13 4.56
N THR A 2 -0.39 -18.08 5.88
CA THR A 2 -1.43 -17.31 6.57
C THR A 2 -1.07 -15.84 6.46
N GLU A 3 -2.00 -15.00 5.99
CA GLU A 3 -1.82 -13.54 5.99
C GLU A 3 -1.51 -13.09 7.44
N PRO A 4 -0.48 -12.26 7.68
CA PRO A 4 -0.14 -11.86 9.05
C PRO A 4 -1.28 -11.07 9.67
N GLU A 5 -1.66 -11.40 10.92
CA GLU A 5 -2.78 -10.77 11.64
C GLU A 5 -2.69 -9.23 11.65
N LYS A 6 -1.46 -8.70 11.65
CA LYS A 6 -1.20 -7.25 11.56
C LYS A 6 -1.68 -6.64 10.24
N ILE A 7 -1.53 -7.33 9.12
CA ILE A 7 -2.02 -6.86 7.82
C ILE A 7 -3.53 -6.92 7.77
N GLU A 8 -4.14 -7.94 8.36
CA GLU A 8 -5.60 -8.01 8.43
C GLU A 8 -6.18 -6.85 9.26
N GLN A 9 -5.57 -6.50 10.38
CA GLN A 9 -5.93 -5.31 11.16
C GLN A 9 -5.74 -4.01 10.37
N PHE A 10 -4.65 -3.91 9.61
CA PHE A 10 -4.38 -2.74 8.77
C PHE A 10 -5.44 -2.58 7.67
N ARG A 11 -5.81 -3.69 7.01
CA ARG A 11 -6.90 -3.74 6.01
C ARG A 11 -8.22 -3.27 6.59
N ARG A 12 -8.57 -3.72 7.81
CA ARG A 12 -9.80 -3.31 8.47
C ARG A 12 -9.81 -1.82 8.77
N THR A 13 -8.70 -1.28 9.25
CA THR A 13 -8.56 0.15 9.54
C THR A 13 -8.77 0.97 8.27
N LEU A 14 -8.04 0.65 7.20
CA LEU A 14 -8.19 1.32 5.90
C LEU A 14 -9.61 1.17 5.34
N ALA A 15 -10.25 0.02 5.52
CA ALA A 15 -11.61 -0.21 5.05
C ALA A 15 -12.65 0.64 5.79
N GLN A 16 -12.39 1.08 7.02
CA GLN A 16 -13.27 2.03 7.71
C GLN A 16 -13.27 3.41 7.04
N ASP A 17 -12.13 3.78 6.45
CA ASP A 17 -11.97 4.99 5.65
C ASP A 17 -12.31 4.77 4.16
N GLY A 18 -12.86 3.59 3.81
CA GLY A 18 -13.25 3.21 2.45
C GLY A 18 -12.07 3.00 1.50
N TYR A 19 -10.95 2.49 2.04
CA TYR A 19 -9.82 2.01 1.25
C TYR A 19 -9.63 0.51 1.42
N HIS A 20 -9.37 -0.16 0.31
CA HIS A 20 -9.04 -1.57 0.30
C HIS A 20 -7.56 -1.77 -0.02
N LEU A 21 -6.95 -2.72 0.67
CA LEU A 21 -5.54 -3.05 0.49
C LEU A 21 -5.41 -4.50 0.01
N ALA A 22 -4.77 -4.67 -1.14
CA ALA A 22 -4.37 -5.96 -1.70
C ALA A 22 -2.85 -6.14 -1.54
N VAL A 23 -2.43 -7.32 -1.11
CA VAL A 23 -1.00 -7.68 -1.01
C VAL A 23 -0.73 -8.78 -2.02
N ALA A 24 0.32 -8.60 -2.83
CA ALA A 24 0.81 -9.59 -3.77
C ALA A 24 2.30 -9.80 -3.54
N GLU A 25 2.67 -11.03 -3.20
CA GLU A 25 4.08 -11.42 -3.04
C GLU A 25 4.74 -11.53 -4.42
N SER A 26 5.91 -10.91 -4.57
CA SER A 26 6.74 -10.96 -5.77
C SER A 26 8.13 -11.51 -5.41
N PRO A 27 8.88 -12.08 -6.37
CA PRO A 27 10.21 -12.61 -6.08
C PRO A 27 11.16 -11.47 -5.66
N GLY A 28 11.45 -11.41 -4.36
CA GLY A 28 12.32 -10.39 -3.77
C GLY A 28 11.64 -9.08 -3.40
N SER A 29 10.30 -8.97 -3.49
CA SER A 29 9.57 -7.75 -3.12
C SER A 29 8.10 -8.06 -2.80
N VAL A 30 7.42 -7.13 -2.15
CA VAL A 30 5.99 -7.24 -1.87
C VAL A 30 5.26 -6.06 -2.50
N VAL A 31 4.32 -6.34 -3.39
CA VAL A 31 3.50 -5.32 -4.02
C VAL A 31 2.24 -5.13 -3.19
N VAL A 32 2.03 -3.90 -2.72
CA VAL A 32 0.85 -3.49 -1.96
C VAL A 32 0.07 -2.50 -2.81
N THR A 33 -1.16 -2.87 -3.16
CA THR A 33 -2.05 -2.02 -3.95
C THR A 33 -3.19 -1.52 -3.07
N ILE A 34 -3.39 -0.21 -3.05
CA ILE A 34 -4.52 0.41 -2.36
C ILE A 34 -5.52 0.90 -3.41
N THR A 35 -6.79 0.58 -3.18
CA THR A 35 -7.90 1.05 -3.99
C THR A 35 -8.88 1.83 -3.11
N ALA A 36 -9.33 2.98 -3.57
CA ALA A 36 -10.37 3.75 -2.92
C ALA A 36 -11.75 3.33 -3.46
N ASP A 37 -12.74 3.27 -2.58
CA ASP A 37 -14.14 3.26 -2.97
C ASP A 37 -14.51 4.57 -3.71
N PRO A 38 -15.56 4.56 -4.53
CA PRO A 38 -16.01 5.75 -5.27
C PRO A 38 -16.45 6.91 -4.35
N GLU A 39 -16.79 6.61 -3.10
CA GLU A 39 -17.15 7.59 -2.06
C GLU A 39 -15.94 8.07 -1.24
N SER A 40 -14.77 7.46 -1.42
CA SER A 40 -13.57 7.75 -0.63
C SER A 40 -12.72 8.85 -1.24
N CYS A 41 -12.16 9.67 -0.35
CA CYS A 41 -11.28 10.78 -0.69
C CYS A 41 -9.90 10.27 -1.14
N ASN A 42 -9.56 10.34 -2.41
CA ASN A 42 -8.24 9.86 -2.89
C ASN A 42 -7.03 10.57 -2.26
N ASP A 43 -7.22 11.78 -1.71
CA ASP A 43 -6.16 12.61 -1.10
C ASP A 43 -6.04 12.43 0.43
N CYS A 44 -7.04 11.82 1.08
CA CYS A 44 -7.08 11.68 2.54
C CYS A 44 -6.21 10.51 3.05
N LEU A 45 -5.57 9.79 2.13
CA LEU A 45 -4.63 8.72 2.42
C LEU A 45 -3.35 9.27 3.03
N ALA A 46 -2.85 8.59 4.06
CA ALA A 46 -1.57 8.95 4.65
C ALA A 46 -0.43 8.85 3.61
N PRO A 47 0.68 9.60 3.78
CA PRO A 47 1.79 9.58 2.84
C PRO A 47 2.39 8.18 2.66
N LYS A 48 2.83 7.84 1.44
CA LYS A 48 3.44 6.54 1.13
C LYS A 48 4.54 6.14 2.10
N ALA A 49 5.44 7.06 2.45
CA ALA A 49 6.54 6.80 3.38
C ALA A 49 6.04 6.34 4.77
N VAL A 50 4.94 6.93 5.25
CA VAL A 50 4.33 6.58 6.53
C VAL A 50 3.69 5.19 6.44
N LEU A 51 2.85 4.95 5.43
CA LEU A 51 2.20 3.65 5.24
C LEU A 51 3.21 2.52 5.08
N ARG A 52 4.23 2.75 4.26
CA ARG A 52 5.31 1.80 3.96
C ARG A 52 6.12 1.47 5.22
N GLY A 53 6.36 2.45 6.09
CA GLY A 53 6.96 2.24 7.41
C GLY A 53 6.10 1.42 8.36
N MET A 54 4.77 1.52 8.27
CA MET A 54 3.83 0.69 9.06
C MET A 54 3.69 -0.73 8.50
N LEU A 55 3.72 -0.87 7.18
CA LEU A 55 3.60 -2.15 6.47
C LEU A 55 4.84 -3.03 6.62
N ALA A 56 6.05 -2.44 6.66
CA ALA A 56 7.30 -3.18 6.84
C ALA A 56 7.31 -4.16 8.03
N PRO A 57 7.03 -3.74 9.28
CA PRO A 57 6.96 -4.66 10.42
C PRO A 57 5.72 -5.58 10.40
N ALA A 58 4.72 -5.30 9.56
CA ALA A 58 3.52 -6.14 9.40
C ALA A 58 3.73 -7.24 8.37
N LEU A 59 4.46 -6.96 7.29
CA LEU A 59 4.86 -7.90 6.22
C LEU A 59 6.15 -8.66 6.55
N GLY A 60 6.96 -8.15 7.48
CA GLY A 60 8.25 -8.74 7.83
C GLY A 60 9.35 -8.51 6.78
N VAL A 61 9.17 -7.51 5.92
CA VAL A 61 10.14 -7.12 4.88
C VAL A 61 10.62 -5.68 5.14
N PRO A 62 11.82 -5.28 4.70
CA PRO A 62 12.25 -3.91 4.84
C PRO A 62 11.38 -3.00 3.96
N PRO A 63 11.23 -1.72 4.31
CA PRO A 63 10.38 -0.80 3.56
C PRO A 63 10.83 -0.70 2.11
N GLU A 64 12.13 -0.74 1.81
CA GLU A 64 12.66 -0.68 0.43
C GLU A 64 12.14 -1.79 -0.50
N ASP A 65 11.76 -2.95 0.03
CA ASP A 65 11.21 -4.08 -0.73
C ASP A 65 9.68 -4.01 -0.93
N ILE A 66 9.01 -3.00 -0.38
CA ILE A 66 7.55 -2.83 -0.48
C ILE A 66 7.20 -1.87 -1.62
N GLU A 67 6.65 -2.39 -2.71
CA GLU A 67 6.13 -1.55 -3.78
C GLU A 67 4.69 -1.13 -3.48
N LEU A 68 4.50 0.13 -3.07
CA LEU A 68 3.19 0.67 -2.67
C LEU A 68 2.55 1.49 -3.80
N ARG A 69 1.37 1.06 -4.25
CA ARG A 69 0.59 1.68 -5.33
C ARG A 69 -0.70 2.28 -4.77
N TYR A 70 -0.94 3.57 -4.98
CA TYR A 70 -2.15 4.27 -4.53
C TYR A 70 -3.25 4.27 -5.58
N PRO A 71 -4.51 4.51 -5.18
CA PRO A 71 -5.59 4.68 -6.14
C PRO A 71 -5.25 5.84 -7.08
N GLY A 72 -5.35 5.59 -8.39
CA GLY A 72 -4.97 6.55 -9.43
C GLY A 72 -3.56 6.39 -9.99
N GLU A 73 -2.66 5.65 -9.32
CA GLU A 73 -1.28 5.43 -9.81
C GLU A 73 -1.12 4.14 -10.62
N ALA A 74 -2.22 3.47 -10.99
CA ALA A 74 -2.21 2.27 -11.81
C ALA A 74 -1.76 2.58 -13.26
N GLY A 75 -0.48 2.88 -13.44
CA GLY A 75 0.12 3.18 -14.75
C GLY A 75 1.27 4.20 -14.76
N GLU A 76 1.71 4.75 -13.62
CA GLU A 76 2.80 5.74 -13.59
C GLU A 76 4.05 5.17 -12.93
N ASP A 77 4.56 4.11 -13.56
CA ASP A 77 5.97 3.75 -13.46
C ASP A 77 6.75 4.65 -14.43
N THR A 78 7.68 5.46 -13.90
CA THR A 78 8.70 6.31 -14.57
C THR A 78 8.35 7.79 -14.71
N GLU A 79 8.94 8.64 -13.86
CA GLU A 79 10.01 9.58 -14.26
C GLU A 79 10.10 10.77 -13.28
N GLY A 80 11.03 10.69 -12.33
CA GLY A 80 11.78 11.91 -12.05
C GLY A 80 12.70 12.13 -13.23
N LYS A 81 12.60 13.29 -13.94
CA LYS A 81 13.73 14.15 -14.36
C LYS A 81 13.34 15.34 -15.27
N ASN A 82 13.96 16.48 -14.93
CA ASN A 82 14.33 17.65 -15.75
C ASN A 82 13.34 18.83 -15.92
N THR A 83 13.47 19.87 -15.09
CA THR A 83 14.21 21.12 -15.42
C THR A 83 14.36 22.00 -14.18
#